data_AF-A0A1H6VRN3-F1
#
_entry.id   AF-A0A1H6VRN3-F1
#
_cell.length_a   1.000
_cell.length_b   1.000
_cell.length_c   1.000
_cell.angle_alpha   90.00
_cell.angle_beta   90.00
_cell.angle_gamma   90.00
#
_symmetry.space_group_name_H-M   'P 1'
#
loop_
_entity.id
_entity.type
_entity.pdbx_description
1 polymer ?
#
loop_
_entity_poly.entity_id
_entity_poly.type
_entity_poly.pdbx_seq_one_letter_code
_entity_poly.pdbx_strand_id
1 'polypeptide(L)'
;MLRASFWLTALLLIPLGLGLYFLPEDLSGLLGISALWLARVSGGLLLAWGAFQIAASLAPDAAKVGGLVGGNLLMVATLLPAALRLSLTPELRGALLLVSGWLGLAALLALLSFPLERATARPPRTLPRQTQAQEDEK
;
A
#
# COMPACT_ATOMS: atom_id res chain seq x y z
N MET A 1 7.39 -12.97 -5.89
CA MET A 1 7.26 -11.58 -6.36
C MET A 1 6.49 -10.72 -5.36
N LEU A 2 5.21 -11.02 -5.06
CA LEU A 2 4.37 -10.28 -4.10
C LEU A 2 5.03 -9.95 -2.75
N ARG A 3 5.63 -10.94 -2.07
CA ARG A 3 6.37 -10.72 -0.81
C ARG A 3 7.47 -9.66 -0.95
N ALA A 4 8.19 -9.64 -2.08
CA ALA A 4 9.21 -8.64 -2.33
C ALA A 4 8.62 -7.24 -2.45
N SER A 5 7.46 -7.06 -3.11
CA SER A 5 6.78 -5.76 -3.21
C SER A 5 6.36 -5.20 -1.84
N PHE A 6 5.87 -6.07 -0.94
CA PHE A 6 5.55 -5.68 0.44
C PHE A 6 6.82 -5.26 1.21
N TRP A 7 7.88 -6.05 1.11
CA TRP A 7 9.17 -5.74 1.74
C TRP A 7 9.77 -4.45 1.19
N LEU A 8 9.75 -4.25 -0.13
CA LEU A 8 10.28 -3.06 -0.80
C LEU A 8 9.59 -1.78 -0.33
N THR A 9 8.28 -1.86 -0.10
CA THR A 9 7.46 -0.75 0.42
C THR A 9 7.77 -0.50 1.90
N ALA A 10 7.86 -1.56 2.71
CA ALA A 10 8.21 -1.45 4.12
C ALA A 10 9.60 -0.86 4.34
N LEU A 11 10.59 -1.30 3.56
CA LEU A 11 11.98 -0.86 3.66
C LEU A 11 12.16 0.63 3.32
N LEU A 12 11.21 1.21 2.56
CA LEU A 12 11.17 2.65 2.30
C LEU A 12 10.43 3.40 3.42
N LEU A 13 9.23 2.93 3.77
CA LEU A 13 8.33 3.64 4.68
C LEU A 13 8.79 3.65 6.13
N ILE A 14 9.43 2.58 6.60
CA ILE A 14 9.91 2.46 7.98
C ILE A 14 11.00 3.49 8.27
N PRO A 15 12.13 3.54 7.53
CA PRO A 15 13.16 4.52 7.80
C PRO A 15 12.66 5.95 7.55
N LEU A 16 11.81 6.17 6.54
CA LEU A 16 11.22 7.47 6.28
C LEU A 16 10.31 7.91 7.43
N GLY A 17 9.47 7.00 7.93
CA GLY A 17 8.57 7.23 9.07
C GLY A 17 9.34 7.49 10.36
N LEU A 18 10.40 6.71 10.63
CA LEU A 18 11.29 6.93 11.77
C LEU A 18 11.97 8.30 11.68
N GLY A 19 12.50 8.66 10.50
CA GLY A 19 13.16 9.95 10.29
C GLY A 19 12.23 11.14 10.50
N LEU A 20 10.98 11.03 10.04
CA LEU A 20 9.95 12.05 10.26
C LEU A 20 9.48 12.11 11.72
N TYR A 21 9.36 10.96 12.39
CA TYR A 21 8.94 10.89 13.78
C TYR A 21 9.98 11.47 14.74
N PHE A 22 11.26 11.20 14.50
CA PHE A 22 12.38 11.70 15.30
C PHE A 22 13.02 12.96 14.71
N LEU A 23 12.32 13.68 13.82
CA LEU A 23 12.88 14.86 13.16
C LEU A 23 13.29 15.92 14.20
N PRO A 24 14.59 16.31 14.26
CA PRO A 24 15.07 17.36 15.15
C PRO A 24 14.46 18.72 14.81
N GLU A 25 14.24 19.56 15.81
CA GLU A 25 13.60 20.86 15.62
C GLU A 25 14.46 21.80 14.74
N ASP A 26 15.79 21.70 14.84
CA ASP A 26 16.74 22.46 14.01
C ASP A 26 16.59 22.16 12.51
N LEU A 27 16.31 20.89 12.16
CA LEU A 27 16.07 20.47 10.78
C LEU A 27 14.67 20.86 10.30
N SER A 28 13.69 20.95 11.20
CA SER A 28 12.32 21.36 10.86
C SER A 28 12.25 22.83 10.41
N GLY A 29 13.04 23.71 11.04
CA GLY A 29 13.14 25.12 10.68
C GLY A 29 13.79 25.32 9.30
N LEU A 30 14.79 24.49 8.98
CA LEU A 30 15.45 24.44 7.67
C LEU A 30 14.52 23.94 6.54
N LEU A 31 13.62 23.01 6.87
CA LEU A 31 12.64 22.45 5.92
C LEU A 31 11.35 23.28 5.83
N GLY A 32 11.23 24.38 6.58
CA GLY A 32 10.04 25.24 6.60
C GLY A 32 8.80 24.54 7.16
N ILE A 33 8.97 23.48 7.95
CA ILE A 33 7.88 22.71 8.55
C ILE A 33 7.38 23.48 9.78
N SER A 34 6.38 24.33 9.61
CA SER A 34 5.80 25.15 10.68
C SER A 34 5.09 24.33 11.77
N ALA A 35 4.77 23.08 11.48
CA ALA A 35 4.00 22.18 12.32
C ALA A 35 4.75 20.85 12.55
N LEU A 36 5.70 20.85 13.49
CA LEU A 36 6.50 19.68 13.87
C LEU A 36 5.64 18.46 14.24
N TRP A 37 4.50 18.69 14.89
CA TRP A 37 3.53 17.64 15.22
C TRP A 37 3.00 16.93 13.96
N LEU A 38 2.80 17.64 12.84
CA LEU A 38 2.34 17.06 11.59
C LEU A 38 3.40 16.15 10.96
N ALA A 39 4.67 16.55 11.04
CA ALA A 39 5.80 15.70 10.65
C ALA A 39 5.85 14.42 11.50
N ARG A 40 5.65 14.53 12.82
CA ARG A 40 5.63 13.36 13.71
C ARG A 40 4.45 12.43 13.46
N VAL A 41 3.25 12.99 13.27
CA VAL A 41 2.03 12.22 12.98
C VAL A 41 2.15 11.52 11.63
N SER A 42 2.60 12.21 10.59
CA SER A 42 2.85 11.60 9.28
C SER A 42 3.95 10.53 9.35
N GLY A 43 5.03 10.78 10.10
CA GLY A 43 6.08 9.79 10.36
C GLY A 43 5.56 8.52 11.04
N GLY A 44 4.74 8.68 12.10
CA GLY A 44 4.09 7.56 12.78
C GLY A 44 3.12 6.80 11.88
N LEU A 45 2.38 7.50 11.02
CA LEU A 45 1.47 6.88 10.05
C LEU A 45 2.24 6.07 9.00
N LEU A 46 3.32 6.61 8.45
CA LEU A 46 4.20 5.89 7.50
C LEU A 46 4.86 4.67 8.15
N LEU A 47 5.28 4.81 9.42
CA LEU A 47 5.86 3.70 10.18
C LEU A 47 4.82 2.59 10.41
N ALA A 48 3.61 2.94 10.83
CA ALA A 48 2.51 1.99 11.02
C ALA A 48 2.12 1.31 9.70
N TRP A 49 2.08 2.07 8.60
CA TRP A 49 1.83 1.54 7.27
C TRP A 49 2.95 0.58 6.83
N GLY A 50 4.22 0.94 7.03
CA GLY A 50 5.36 0.07 6.74
C GLY A 50 5.37 -1.22 7.56
N ALA A 51 5.05 -1.13 8.86
CA ALA A 51 4.90 -2.30 9.73
C ALA A 51 3.74 -3.21 9.27
N PHE A 52 2.62 -2.61 8.85
CA PHE A 52 1.51 -3.35 8.25
C PHE A 52 1.95 -4.11 6.99
N GLN A 53 2.80 -3.53 6.13
CA GLN A 53 3.31 -4.23 4.96
C GLN A 53 4.21 -5.42 5.32
N ILE A 54 5.03 -5.32 6.38
CA ILE A 54 5.78 -6.47 6.89
C ILE A 54 4.84 -7.59 7.33
N ALA A 55 3.82 -7.26 8.13
CA ALA A 55 2.84 -8.23 8.60
C ALA A 55 2.04 -8.85 7.43
N ALA A 56 1.64 -8.03 6.46
CA ALA A 56 0.93 -8.45 5.26
C ALA A 56 1.78 -9.39 4.37
N SER A 57 3.11 -9.25 4.40
CA SER A 57 4.02 -10.11 3.65
C SER A 57 4.02 -11.57 4.12
N LEU A 58 3.66 -11.84 5.38
CA LEU A 58 3.64 -13.20 5.95
C LEU A 58 2.51 -14.06 5.37
N ALA A 59 1.36 -13.44 5.10
CA ALA A 59 0.19 -14.07 4.52
C ALA A 59 -0.50 -13.10 3.55
N PRO A 60 -0.01 -12.99 2.29
CA PRO A 60 -0.58 -12.09 1.31
C PRO A 60 -1.97 -12.58 0.88
N ASP A 61 -2.96 -11.70 0.95
CA ASP A 61 -4.36 -11.93 0.56
C ASP A 61 -4.82 -10.80 -0.38
N ALA A 62 -5.88 -11.03 -1.16
CA ALA A 62 -6.42 -10.12 -2.14
C ALA A 62 -6.69 -8.72 -1.58
N ALA A 63 -7.31 -8.65 -0.39
CA ALA A 63 -7.57 -7.38 0.28
C ALA A 63 -6.26 -6.63 0.64
N LYS A 64 -5.23 -7.36 1.08
CA LYS A 64 -3.92 -6.77 1.45
C LYS A 64 -3.14 -6.29 0.24
N VAL A 65 -3.22 -7.01 -0.88
CA VAL A 65 -2.61 -6.57 -2.15
C VAL A 65 -3.35 -5.35 -2.70
N GLY A 66 -4.69 -5.36 -2.65
CA GLY A 66 -5.51 -4.19 -2.99
C GLY A 66 -5.13 -2.97 -2.14
N GLY A 67 -4.94 -3.16 -0.83
CA GLY A 67 -4.45 -2.12 0.08
C GLY A 67 -3.05 -1.61 -0.26
N LEU A 68 -2.10 -2.50 -0.57
CA LEU A 68 -0.75 -2.13 -1.02
C LEU A 68 -0.78 -1.29 -2.29
N VAL A 69 -1.50 -1.76 -3.32
CA VAL A 69 -1.60 -1.06 -4.61
C VAL A 69 -2.32 0.27 -4.46
N GLY A 70 -3.51 0.26 -3.83
CA GLY A 70 -4.32 1.46 -3.64
C GLY A 70 -3.62 2.51 -2.78
N GLY A 71 -3.01 2.09 -1.66
CA GLY A 71 -2.27 2.99 -0.76
C GLY A 71 -1.03 3.60 -1.44
N ASN A 72 -0.26 2.80 -2.17
CA ASN A 72 0.90 3.30 -2.91
C ASN A 72 0.50 4.25 -4.03
N LEU A 73 -0.54 3.93 -4.82
CA LEU A 73 -1.03 4.82 -5.87
C LEU A 73 -1.63 6.12 -5.31
N LEU A 74 -2.30 6.08 -4.16
CA LEU A 74 -2.79 7.28 -3.49
C LEU A 74 -1.63 8.16 -3.04
N MET A 75 -0.58 7.58 -2.44
CA MET A 75 0.63 8.33 -2.09
C MET A 75 1.27 8.96 -3.33
N VAL A 76 1.44 8.21 -4.43
CA VAL A 76 1.95 8.75 -5.70
C VAL A 76 1.09 9.90 -6.22
N ALA A 77 -0.25 9.74 -6.19
CA ALA A 77 -1.18 10.77 -6.65
C ALA A 77 -1.09 12.06 -5.83
N THR A 78 -0.69 11.98 -4.56
CA THR A 78 -0.47 13.16 -3.70
C THR A 78 0.93 13.76 -3.88
N LEU A 79 1.97 12.93 -3.96
CA LEU A 79 3.37 13.37 -3.98
C LEU A 79 3.80 13.89 -5.35
N LEU A 80 3.32 13.30 -6.45
CA LEU A 80 3.74 13.67 -7.80
C LEU A 80 3.31 15.10 -8.18
N PRO A 81 2.04 15.53 -7.96
CA PRO A 81 1.66 16.92 -8.20
C PRO A 81 2.42 17.89 -7.30
N ALA A 82 2.70 17.49 -6.04
CA ALA A 82 3.46 18.31 -5.12
C ALA A 82 4.89 18.55 -5.64
N ALA A 83 5.57 17.50 -6.11
CA ALA A 83 6.91 17.60 -6.67
C ALA A 83 6.98 18.49 -7.94
N LEU A 84 5.93 18.45 -8.77
CA LEU A 84 5.88 19.17 -10.04
C LEU A 84 5.40 20.63 -9.91
N ARG A 85 4.49 20.91 -8.97
CA ARG A 85 3.83 22.22 -8.86
C ARG A 85 4.43 23.13 -7.79
N LEU A 86 5.04 22.59 -6.75
CA LEU A 86 5.66 23.42 -5.71
C LEU A 86 7.08 23.84 -6.11
N SER A 87 7.43 25.06 -5.71
CA SER A 87 8.79 25.60 -5.75
C SER A 87 9.62 25.00 -4.61
N LEU A 88 10.07 23.76 -4.82
CA LEU A 88 10.92 23.03 -3.88
C LEU A 88 12.40 23.15 -4.27
N THR A 89 13.29 22.96 -3.31
CA THR A 89 14.72 22.80 -3.62
C THR A 89 14.92 21.58 -4.53
N PRO A 90 15.93 21.61 -5.43
CA PRO A 90 16.14 20.53 -6.40
C PRO A 90 16.37 19.16 -5.73
N GLU A 91 16.99 19.13 -4.55
CA GLU A 91 17.22 17.91 -3.76
C GLU A 91 15.89 17.32 -3.27
N LEU A 92 14.99 18.16 -2.73
CA LEU A 92 13.72 17.72 -2.19
C LEU A 92 12.77 17.25 -3.30
N ARG A 93 12.77 17.96 -4.44
CA ARG A 93 12.05 17.54 -5.64
C ARG A 93 12.56 16.18 -6.13
N GLY A 94 13.88 15.99 -6.21
CA GLY A 94 14.49 14.72 -6.58
C GLY A 94 14.07 13.58 -5.64
N ALA A 95 14.11 13.81 -4.34
CA ALA A 95 13.68 12.83 -3.33
C ALA A 95 12.19 12.45 -3.48
N LEU A 96 11.30 13.43 -3.66
CA LEU A 96 9.87 13.19 -3.86
C LEU A 96 9.58 12.39 -5.13
N LEU A 97 10.27 12.71 -6.23
CA LEU A 97 10.14 11.96 -7.48
C LEU A 97 10.67 10.53 -7.34
N LEU A 98 11.80 10.34 -6.65
CA LEU A 98 12.37 9.02 -6.38
C LEU A 98 11.39 8.16 -5.55
N VAL A 99 10.86 8.71 -4.46
CA VAL A 99 9.87 8.05 -3.60
C VAL A 99 8.61 7.71 -4.40
N SER A 100 8.11 8.66 -5.21
CA SER A 100 6.92 8.43 -6.04
C SER A 100 7.16 7.34 -7.09
N GLY A 101 8.31 7.36 -7.77
CA GLY A 101 8.69 6.33 -8.73
C GLY A 101 8.81 4.95 -8.08
N TRP A 102 9.40 4.88 -6.88
CA TRP A 102 9.54 3.64 -6.13
C TRP A 102 8.19 3.05 -5.69
N LEU A 103 7.30 3.88 -5.14
CA LEU A 103 5.95 3.47 -4.74
C LEU A 103 5.12 3.01 -5.95
N GLY A 104 5.22 3.73 -7.07
CA GLY A 104 4.57 3.37 -8.33
C GLY A 104 5.08 2.03 -8.87
N LEU A 105 6.40 1.81 -8.86
CA LEU A 105 7.00 0.55 -9.26
C LEU A 105 6.55 -0.60 -8.36
N ALA A 106 6.53 -0.40 -7.04
CA ALA A 106 6.06 -1.41 -6.09
C ALA A 106 4.59 -1.78 -6.33
N ALA A 107 3.73 -0.80 -6.63
CA ALA A 107 2.33 -1.02 -6.98
C ALA A 107 2.18 -1.79 -8.30
N LEU A 108 2.94 -1.42 -9.34
CA LEU A 108 2.94 -2.13 -10.62
C LEU A 108 3.41 -3.59 -10.47
N LEU A 109 4.49 -3.82 -9.74
CA LEU A 109 4.99 -5.18 -9.47
C LEU A 109 3.95 -6.01 -8.69
N ALA A 110 3.26 -5.41 -7.72
CA ALA A 110 2.20 -6.08 -6.99
C ALA A 110 1.01 -6.43 -7.89
N LEU A 111 0.60 -5.52 -8.78
CA LEU A 111 -0.49 -5.73 -9.73
C LEU A 111 -0.15 -6.84 -10.74
N LEU A 112 1.06 -6.81 -11.32
CA LEU A 112 1.53 -7.82 -12.27
C LEU A 112 1.68 -9.21 -11.62
N SER A 113 1.94 -9.24 -10.32
CA SER A 113 2.11 -10.49 -9.57
C SER A 113 0.79 -11.06 -9.05
N PHE A 114 -0.31 -10.31 -9.14
CA PHE A 114 -1.58 -10.72 -8.58
C PHE A 114 -2.31 -11.65 -9.56
N PRO A 115 -2.53 -12.92 -9.22
CA PRO A 115 -3.38 -13.77 -10.05
C PRO A 115 -4.80 -13.20 -9.98
N LEU A 116 -5.32 -12.72 -11.12
CA LEU A 116 -6.76 -12.54 -11.27
C LEU A 116 -7.38 -13.94 -11.17
N GLU A 117 -7.66 -14.39 -9.94
CA GLU A 117 -8.73 -15.35 -9.73
C GLU A 117 -9.98 -14.64 -10.24
N ARG A 118 -10.27 -14.88 -11.52
CA ARG A 118 -11.53 -14.50 -12.13
C ARG A 118 -12.57 -15.01 -11.15
N ALA A 119 -13.41 -14.10 -10.67
CA ALA A 119 -14.69 -14.42 -10.10
C ALA A 119 -15.55 -15.10 -11.19
N THR A 120 -15.12 -16.27 -11.67
CA THR A 120 -16.03 -17.27 -12.19
C THR A 120 -16.78 -17.74 -10.97
N ALA A 121 -17.81 -16.96 -10.63
CA ALA A 121 -18.96 -17.44 -9.91
C ALA A 121 -19.35 -18.75 -10.60
N ARG A 122 -18.88 -19.85 -10.02
CA ARG A 122 -19.36 -21.18 -10.35
C ARG A 122 -20.78 -21.16 -9.78
N PRO A 123 -21.85 -21.08 -10.60
CA PRO A 123 -23.18 -21.18 -10.04
C PRO A 123 -23.25 -22.50 -9.27
N PRO A 124 -23.92 -22.54 -8.11
CA PRO A 124 -24.09 -23.79 -7.37
C PRO A 124 -24.72 -24.80 -8.34
N ARG A 125 -23.99 -25.89 -8.60
CA ARG A 125 -24.56 -27.06 -9.28
C ARG A 125 -25.55 -27.66 -8.31
N THR A 126 -26.79 -27.18 -8.33
CA THR A 126 -27.92 -27.93 -7.80
C THR A 126 -28.05 -29.16 -8.69
N LEU A 127 -27.43 -30.26 -8.26
CA LEU A 127 -27.81 -31.58 -8.74
C LEU A 127 -29.24 -31.83 -8.25
N PRO A 128 -30.25 -31.99 -9.11
CA PRO A 128 -31.47 -32.60 -8.65
C PRO A 128 -31.10 -34.04 -8.25
N ARG A 129 -31.18 -34.28 -6.95
CA ARG A 129 -31.13 -35.60 -6.33
C ARG A 129 -32.33 -36.38 -6.87
N GLN A 130 -32.15 -37.04 -8.02
CA GLN A 130 -32.99 -38.17 -8.32
C GLN A 130 -32.76 -39.23 -7.23
N THR A 131 -33.86 -39.87 -6.86
CA THR A 131 -33.97 -41.00 -5.92
C THR A 131 -34.11 -40.58 -4.45
N GLN A 132 -35.36 -40.48 -3.98
CA GLN A 132 -35.91 -41.25 -2.83
C GLN A 132 -37.20 -40.60 -2.30
N ALA A 133 -38.33 -40.97 -2.91
CA ALA A 133 -39.68 -41.06 -2.34
C ALA A 133 -40.62 -41.38 -3.53
N GLN A 134 -41.09 -42.58 -3.89
CA GLN A 134 -41.05 -43.92 -3.30
C GLN A 134 -41.17 -43.98 -1.78
N GLU A 135 -42.13 -43.25 -1.22
CA GLU A 135 -42.81 -43.51 0.06
C GLU A 135 -43.88 -42.42 0.18
N ASP A 136 -45.12 -42.77 0.53
CA ASP A 136 -46.35 -41.94 0.56
C ASP A 136 -46.86 -41.55 -0.84
N GLU A 137 -47.78 -42.27 -1.51
CA GLU A 137 -49.18 -42.52 -1.14
C GLU A 137 -49.70 -43.47 -2.25
N LYS A 138 -49.69 -44.78 -2.05
CA LYS A 138 -50.87 -45.59 -1.68
C LYS A 138 -52.22 -45.09 -2.19
#